data_AF-A0A0B5FSH5-F1
#
_entry.id   AF-A0A0B5FSH5-F1
#
_cell.length_a   1.000
_cell.length_b   1.000
_cell.length_c   1.000
_cell.angle_alpha   90.00
_cell.angle_beta   90.00
_cell.angle_gamma   90.00
#
_symmetry.space_group_name_H-M   'P 1'
#
loop_
_entity.id
_entity.type
_entity.pdbx_description
1 polymer ?
#
loop_
_entity_poly.entity_id
_entity_poly.type
_entity_poly.pdbx_seq_one_letter_code
_entity_poly.pdbx_strand_id
1 'polypeptide(L)' 'MTTRKLTIRLPEEDVEFAKNYASKHGITLTELIDRYLKQLRRGAEGGIHPDILRFSGIIPAEIDTRKEYHEAMEDKHQ' A
#
# COMPACT_ATOMS: atom_id res chain seq x y z
N MET A 1 -13.87 6.20 17.90
CA MET A 1 -14.16 5.88 16.49
C MET A 1 -15.54 5.26 16.41
N THR A 2 -16.37 5.70 15.45
CA THR A 2 -17.72 5.16 15.28
C THR A 2 -17.68 3.93 14.37
N THR A 3 -18.23 2.81 14.81
CA THR A 3 -18.32 1.58 14.01
C THR A 3 -19.75 1.34 13.53
N ARG A 4 -19.90 0.68 12.39
CA ARG A 4 -21.19 0.26 11.83
C ARG A 4 -21.14 -1.21 11.47
N LYS A 5 -22.25 -1.92 11.66
CA LYS A 5 -22.39 -3.32 11.27
C LYS A 5 -22.71 -3.41 9.78
N LEU A 6 -21.97 -4.25 9.07
CA LEU A 6 -22.22 -4.61 7.67
C LEU A 6 -22.43 -6.12 7.61
N THR A 7 -23.54 -6.54 7.02
CA THR A 7 -23.85 -7.97 6.80
C THR A 7 -23.86 -8.21 5.29
N ILE A 8 -23.03 -9.14 4.83
CA ILE A 8 -22.94 -9.54 3.43
C ILE A 8 -23.25 -11.04 3.31
N ARG A 9 -23.83 -11.44 2.18
CA ARG A 9 -23.98 -12.85 1.82
C ARG A 9 -22.81 -13.23 0.92
N LEU A 10 -22.13 -14.32 1.26
CA LEU A 10 -21.03 -14.90 0.50
C LEU A 10 -21.27 -16.40 0.36
N PRO A 11 -20.69 -17.05 -0.66
CA PRO A 11 -20.64 -18.50 -0.74
C PRO A 11 -20.08 -19.11 0.56
N GLU A 12 -20.64 -20.23 0.99
CA GLU A 12 -20.22 -20.89 2.24
C GLU A 12 -18.73 -21.27 2.20
N GLU A 13 -18.26 -21.76 1.06
CA GLU A 13 -16.86 -22.12 0.83
C GLU A 13 -15.90 -20.93 1.05
N ASP A 14 -16.28 -19.72 0.62
CA ASP A 14 -15.48 -18.51 0.80
C ASP A 14 -15.43 -18.09 2.27
N VAL A 15 -16.55 -18.21 2.99
CA VAL A 15 -16.63 -17.89 4.42
C VAL A 15 -15.74 -18.84 5.22
N GLU A 16 -15.79 -20.14 4.94
CA GLU A 16 -14.96 -21.13 5.61
C GLU A 16 -13.47 -20.97 5.26
N PHE A 17 -13.16 -20.69 3.99
CA PHE A 17 -11.80 -20.36 3.58
C PHE A 17 -11.25 -19.17 4.37
N ALA A 18 -12.01 -18.07 4.43
CA ALA A 18 -11.58 -16.85 5.10
C ALA A 18 -11.38 -17.03 6.61
N LYS A 19 -12.26 -17.79 7.28
CA LYS A 19 -12.07 -18.15 8.69
C LYS A 19 -10.82 -19.00 8.90
N ASN A 20 -10.61 -20.01 8.07
CA ASN A 20 -9.45 -20.89 8.18
C ASN A 20 -8.14 -20.14 7.94
N TYR A 21 -8.13 -19.24 6.95
CA TYR A 21 -7.01 -18.35 6.71
C TYR A 21 -6.72 -17.48 7.94
N ALA A 22 -7.73 -16.78 8.46
CA ALA A 22 -7.56 -15.91 9.63
C ALA A 22 -7.00 -16.68 10.84
N SER A 23 -7.57 -17.85 11.14
CA SER A 23 -7.11 -18.74 12.22
C SER A 23 -5.66 -19.21 12.04
N LYS A 24 -5.28 -19.65 10.82
CA LYS A 24 -3.90 -20.06 10.52
C LYS A 24 -2.89 -18.92 10.71
N HIS A 25 -3.32 -17.68 10.49
CA HIS A 25 -2.50 -16.48 10.65
C HIS A 25 -2.65 -15.82 12.03
N GLY A 26 -3.38 -16.45 12.98
CA GLY A 26 -3.53 -15.95 14.35
C GLY A 26 -4.34 -14.66 14.47
N ILE A 27 -5.20 -14.37 13.49
CA ILE A 27 -6.04 -13.16 13.45
C ILE A 27 -7.52 -13.51 13.35
N THR A 28 -8.39 -12.54 13.64
CA THR A 28 -9.84 -12.72 13.45
C THR A 28 -10.27 -12.41 12.02
N LEU A 29 -11.42 -12.94 11.59
CA LEU A 29 -12.00 -12.58 10.29
C LEU A 29 -12.27 -11.07 10.20
N THR A 30 -12.75 -10.44 11.27
CA THR A 30 -12.93 -8.99 11.34
C THR A 30 -11.63 -8.23 11.11
N GLU A 31 -10.53 -8.70 11.69
CA GLU A 31 -9.21 -8.08 11.53
C GLU A 31 -8.65 -8.28 10.11
N LEU A 32 -8.88 -9.45 9.50
CA LEU A 32 -8.54 -9.70 8.10
C LEU A 32 -9.21 -8.67 7.18
N ILE A 33 -10.52 -8.47 7.34
CA ILE A 33 -11.30 -7.51 6.55
C ILE A 33 -10.87 -6.06 6.84
N ASP A 34 -10.65 -5.70 8.11
CA ASP A 34 -10.18 -4.35 8.48
C ASP A 34 -8.83 -4.01 7.85
N ARG A 35 -7.87 -4.95 7.88
CA ARG A 35 -6.56 -4.81 7.22
C ARG A 35 -6.69 -4.63 5.72
N TYR A 36 -7.54 -5.44 5.08
CA TYR A 36 -7.78 -5.36 3.65
C TYR A 36 -8.42 -4.03 3.25
N LEU A 37 -9.44 -3.56 3.97
CA LEU A 37 -10.08 -2.26 3.72
C LEU A 37 -9.10 -1.09 3.92
N LYS A 38 -8.23 -1.15 4.92
CA LYS A 38 -7.15 -0.16 5.11
C LYS A 38 -6.15 -0.18 3.96
N GLN A 39 -5.80 -1.36 3.45
CA GLN A 39 -4.93 -1.49 2.28
C GLN A 39 -5.57 -0.91 1.02
N LEU A 40 -6.86 -1.19 0.77
CA LEU A 40 -7.59 -0.61 -0.35
C LEU A 40 -7.64 0.92 -0.27
N ARG A 41 -7.85 1.49 0.93
CA ARG A 41 -7.81 2.94 1.12
C ARG A 41 -6.44 3.52 0.81
N ARG A 42 -5.36 2.89 1.29
CA ARG A 42 -3.97 3.30 0.98
C ARG A 42 -3.66 3.23 -0.52
N GLY A 43 -4.13 2.19 -1.20
CA GLY A 43 -3.96 2.05 -2.65
C GLY A 43 -4.76 3.07 -3.46
N ALA A 44 -5.97 3.40 -3.00
CA ALA A 44 -6.83 4.40 -3.62
C ALA A 44 -6.33 5.84 -3.40
N GLU A 45 -5.64 6.10 -2.28
CA GLU A 45 -5.02 7.39 -1.97
C GLU A 45 -3.76 7.70 -2.79
N GLY A 46 -3.33 6.77 -3.67
CA GLY A 46 -2.41 7.05 -4.77
C GLY A 46 -1.03 7.55 -4.33
N GLY A 47 -0.09 6.62 -4.18
CA GLY A 47 1.33 6.98 -4.05
C GLY A 47 2.17 5.78 -3.65
N ILE A 48 3.19 5.49 -4.45
CA ILE A 48 4.28 4.61 -4.00
C ILE A 48 4.92 5.31 -2.80
N HIS A 49 5.10 4.59 -1.69
CA HIS A 49 5.77 5.15 -0.51
C HIS A 49 7.11 5.80 -0.93
N PRO A 50 7.46 7.01 -0.48
CA PRO A 50 8.62 7.75 -0.98
C PRO A 50 9.94 6.97 -0.90
N ASP A 51 10.09 6.12 0.13
CA ASP A 51 11.25 5.20 0.21
C ASP A 51 11.26 4.17 -0.93
N ILE A 52 10.10 3.60 -1.27
CA ILE A 52 9.99 2.66 -2.40
C ILE A 52 10.21 3.41 -3.72
N LEU A 53 9.76 4.66 -3.83
CA LEU A 53 10.00 5.50 -5.00
C LEU A 53 11.50 5.73 -5.21
N ARG A 54 12.25 6.03 -4.14
CA ARG A 54 13.72 6.15 -4.18
C ARG A 54 14.42 4.89 -4.69
N PHE A 55 13.92 3.70 -4.34
CA PHE A 55 14.49 2.44 -4.80
C PHE A 55 13.96 1.98 -6.16
N SER A 56 12.85 2.54 -6.64
CA SER A 56 12.22 2.13 -7.90
C SER A 56 12.95 2.62 -9.15
N GLY A 57 13.87 3.58 -9.02
CA GLY A 57 14.55 4.20 -10.15
C GLY A 57 13.64 5.01 -11.08
N ILE A 58 12.38 5.23 -10.69
CA ILE A 58 11.42 6.05 -11.43
C ILE A 58 11.79 7.51 -11.22
N ILE A 59 12.17 8.19 -12.29
CA ILE A 59 12.41 9.64 -12.27
C ILE A 59 11.08 10.35 -12.58
N PRO A 60 10.58 11.22 -11.69
CA PRO A 60 9.40 12.03 -11.93
C PRO A 60 9.53 12.87 -13.21
N ALA A 61 8.48 12.94 -14.02
CA ALA A 61 8.50 13.67 -15.29
C ALA A 61 8.65 15.19 -15.13
N GLU A 62 8.37 15.71 -13.93
CA GLU A 62 8.44 17.13 -13.58
C GLU A 62 9.87 17.59 -13.22
N ILE A 63 10.82 16.65 -13.08
CA ILE A 63 12.22 16.98 -12.79
C ILE A 63 12.95 17.42 -14.07
N ASP A 64 13.60 18.59 -14.02
CA ASP A 64 14.59 18.99 -15.01
C ASP A 64 15.88 18.21 -14.79
N THR A 65 15.96 17.06 -15.47
CA THR A 65 17.08 16.12 -15.35
C THR A 65 18.43 16.72 -15.74
N ARG A 66 18.47 17.74 -16.60
CA ARG A 66 19.73 18.39 -16.98
C ARG A 66 20.27 19.26 -15.86
N LYS A 67 19.38 20.01 -15.21
CA LYS A 67 19.75 20.89 -14.11
C LYS A 67 20.26 20.10 -12.91
N GLU A 68 19.52 19.08 -12.49
CA GLU A 68 19.89 18.18 -11.38
C GLU A 68 21.24 17.47 -11.65
N TYR A 69 21.47 17.03 -12.88
CA TYR A 69 22.74 16.40 -13.25
C TYR A 69 23.92 17.38 -13.15
N HIS A 70 23.71 18.63 -13.57
CA HIS A 70 24.76 19.65 -13.52
C HIS A 70 25.13 19.99 -12.07
N GLU A 71 24.14 20.25 -11.23
CA GLU A 71 24.35 20.54 -9.80
C GLU A 71 25.05 19.38 -9.07
N ALA A 72 24.67 18.13 -9.36
CA ALA A 72 25.33 16.95 -8.80
C ALA A 72 26.79 16.77 -9.28
N MET A 73 27.12 17.17 -10.51
CA MET A 73 28.51 17.17 -10.99
C MET A 73 29.33 18.27 -10.32
N GLU A 74 28.76 19.45 -10.12
CA GLU A 74 29.45 20.55 -9.42
C GLU A 74 29.78 20.18 -7.98
N ASP A 75 28.82 19.60 -7.24
CA ASP A 75 29.03 19.14 -5.86
C ASP A 75 30.10 18.02 -5.76
N LYS A 76 30.14 17.11 -6.75
CA LYS A 76 31.11 16.00 -6.79
C LYS A 76 32.54 16.45 -7.12
N HIS A 77 32.68 17.58 -7.81
CA HIS A 77 33.98 18.11 -8.26
C HIS A 77 34.49 19.28 -7.42
N GLN A 78 33.79 19.63 -6.34
CA GLN A 78 34.33 20.38 -5.20
C GLN A 78 35.04 19.47 -4.21
#